data_AF-A0A956FSA7-F1
#
_entry.id   AF-A0A956FSA7-F1
#
_cell.length_a   1.000
_cell.length_b   1.000
_cell.length_c   1.000
_cell.angle_alpha   90.00
_cell.angle_beta   90.00
_cell.angle_gamma   90.00
#
_symmetry.space_group_name_H-M   'P 1'
#
loop_
_entity.id
_entity.type
_entity.pdbx_description
1 polymer ?
#
loop_
_entity_poly.entity_id
_entity_poly.type
_entity_poly.pdbx_seq_one_letter_code
_entity_poly.pdbx_strand_id
1 'polypeptide(L)'
;MFRALLPGAESVSRRLPWNMFSNPRTTTTEILAVGRTAAGESVEIPLRDHFRFARGATEQRVYATSRFLLLPGHDDERRAFAEWLAARMERAGQPVEEVVLIRRNRRIVDGRVRQRELGRFPTPAESRPR
;
A
#
# COMPACT_ATOMS: atom_id res chain seq x y z
N MET A 1 -48.37 13.07 -21.04
CA MET A 1 -47.54 11.84 -20.91
C MET A 1 -46.11 12.30 -20.60
N PHE A 2 -45.75 12.39 -19.31
CA PHE A 2 -44.44 12.90 -18.88
C PHE A 2 -43.42 11.76 -18.85
N ARG A 3 -42.47 11.75 -19.78
CA ARG A 3 -41.24 10.95 -19.65
C ARG A 3 -40.33 11.70 -18.66
N ALA A 4 -40.23 11.17 -17.45
CA ALA A 4 -39.26 11.62 -16.47
C ALA A 4 -37.85 11.53 -17.06
N LEU A 5 -37.21 12.70 -17.22
CA LEU A 5 -35.77 12.82 -17.39
C LEU A 5 -35.12 12.31 -16.11
N LEU A 6 -34.80 11.02 -16.06
CA LEU A 6 -33.85 10.51 -15.08
C LEU A 6 -32.56 11.33 -15.26
N PRO A 7 -32.01 11.95 -14.21
CA PRO A 7 -30.70 12.58 -14.31
C PRO A 7 -29.72 11.48 -14.74
N GLY A 8 -29.18 11.61 -15.96
CA GLY A 8 -28.17 10.70 -16.46
C GLY A 8 -27.04 10.60 -15.45
N ALA A 9 -26.49 9.40 -15.29
CA ALA A 9 -25.36 9.16 -14.39
C ALA A 9 -24.31 10.26 -14.58
N GLU A 10 -23.92 10.94 -13.49
CA GLU A 10 -22.97 12.04 -13.53
C GLU A 10 -21.75 11.64 -14.35
N SER A 11 -21.41 12.45 -15.37
CA SER A 11 -20.23 12.19 -16.17
C SER A 11 -18.99 12.24 -15.29
N VAL A 12 -18.07 11.29 -15.51
CA VAL A 12 -16.78 11.18 -14.78
C VAL A 12 -16.03 12.52 -14.79
N SER A 13 -16.21 13.32 -15.84
CA SER A 13 -15.67 14.66 -16.04
C SER A 13 -16.09 15.68 -14.98
N ARG A 14 -17.21 15.49 -14.27
CA ARG A 14 -17.66 16.39 -13.19
C ARG A 14 -17.01 16.09 -11.84
N ARG A 15 -16.46 14.89 -11.65
CA ARG A 15 -15.82 14.44 -10.40
C ARG A 15 -14.31 14.70 -10.36
N LEU A 16 -13.71 15.01 -11.50
CA LEU A 16 -12.29 15.37 -11.62
C LEU A 16 -12.23 16.76 -12.24
N PRO A 17 -12.03 17.85 -11.45
CA PRO A 17 -12.09 19.23 -11.95
C PRO A 17 -11.01 19.61 -12.97
N TRP A 18 -10.23 18.65 -13.48
CA TRP A 18 -9.05 18.88 -14.30
C TRP A 18 -9.06 17.98 -15.55
N ASN A 19 -9.73 18.44 -16.60
CA ASN A 19 -9.64 17.91 -17.97
C ASN A 19 -8.25 18.12 -18.64
N MET A 20 -7.19 18.42 -17.87
CA MET A 20 -5.85 18.71 -18.42
C MET A 20 -4.97 17.47 -18.60
N PHE A 21 -5.39 16.30 -18.13
CA PHE A 21 -4.60 15.06 -18.28
C PHE A 21 -5.33 14.11 -19.22
N SER A 22 -4.76 13.87 -20.40
CA SER A 22 -5.32 13.05 -21.48
C SER A 22 -5.53 11.57 -21.10
N ASN A 23 -5.04 11.15 -19.93
CA ASN A 23 -5.24 9.82 -19.39
C ASN A 23 -5.06 9.86 -17.85
N PRO A 24 -6.07 10.28 -17.08
CA PRO A 24 -5.94 10.29 -15.63
C PRO A 24 -5.78 8.84 -15.18
N ARG A 25 -4.68 8.52 -14.46
CA ARG A 25 -4.55 7.22 -13.81
C ARG A 25 -5.77 7.04 -12.89
N THR A 26 -6.71 6.20 -13.29
CA THR A 26 -7.97 5.98 -12.58
C THR A 26 -7.80 5.14 -11.32
N THR A 27 -6.58 4.71 -11.02
CA THR A 27 -6.25 3.84 -9.89
C THR A 27 -5.01 4.36 -9.17
N THR A 28 -5.13 4.55 -7.86
CA THR A 28 -4.02 4.79 -6.95
C THR A 28 -3.50 3.45 -6.46
N THR A 29 -2.18 3.25 -6.51
CA THR A 29 -1.50 2.07 -5.93
C THR A 29 -0.82 2.49 -4.64
N GLU A 30 -1.02 1.71 -3.59
CA GLU A 30 -0.42 1.86 -2.28
C GLU A 30 0.20 0.51 -1.86
N ILE A 31 1.30 0.57 -1.12
CA ILE A 31 1.87 -0.60 -0.44
C ILE A 31 1.53 -0.46 1.03
N LEU A 32 1.00 -1.54 1.60
CA LEU A 32 0.77 -1.70 3.03
C LEU A 32 1.71 -2.78 3.56
N ALA A 33 2.12 -2.64 4.82
CA ALA A 33 2.84 -3.66 5.55
C ALA A 33 2.07 -3.96 6.84
N VAL A 34 1.86 -5.24 7.12
CA VAL A 34 1.17 -5.71 8.32
C VAL A 34 2.09 -6.66 9.06
N GLY A 35 2.37 -6.38 10.32
CA GLY A 35 3.08 -7.28 11.20
C GLY A 35 2.13 -8.20 11.95
N ARG A 36 2.47 -9.48 12.12
CA ARG A 36 1.78 -10.37 13.05
C ARG A 36 2.60 -10.53 14.32
N THR A 37 2.01 -10.29 15.49
CA THR A 37 2.69 -10.45 16.79
C THR A 37 2.68 -11.92 17.23
N ALA A 38 3.44 -12.25 18.29
CA ALA A 38 3.44 -13.60 18.87
C ALA A 38 2.08 -14.01 19.46
N ALA A 39 1.25 -13.03 19.83
CA ALA A 39 -0.13 -13.25 20.27
C ALA A 39 -1.10 -13.51 19.09
N GLY A 40 -0.61 -13.47 17.84
CA GLY A 40 -1.41 -13.64 16.62
C GLY A 40 -2.13 -12.38 16.14
N GLU A 41 -1.93 -11.24 16.81
CA GLU A 41 -2.55 -9.97 16.44
C GLU A 41 -1.92 -9.38 15.19
N SER A 42 -2.71 -8.72 14.35
CA SER A 42 -2.24 -8.02 13.15
C SER A 42 -2.12 -6.52 13.44
N VAL A 43 -0.91 -5.98 13.28
CA VAL A 43 -0.57 -4.58 13.52
C VAL A 43 -0.14 -3.95 12.21
N GLU A 44 -0.71 -2.81 11.84
CA GLU A 44 -0.27 -2.06 10.67
C GLU A 44 1.10 -1.43 10.93
N ILE A 45 2.06 -1.66 10.03
CA ILE A 45 3.38 -1.04 10.08
C ILE A 45 3.32 0.27 9.30
N PRO A 46 3.49 1.44 9.95
CA PRO A 46 3.25 2.73 9.31
C PRO A 46 4.41 3.12 8.37
N LEU A 47 4.40 2.59 7.14
CA LEU A 47 5.43 2.84 6.12
C LEU A 47 5.65 4.34 5.86
N ARG A 48 4.60 5.15 5.98
CA ARG A 48 4.65 6.61 5.83
C ARG A 48 5.57 7.29 6.86
N ASP A 49 5.73 6.72 8.05
CA ASP A 49 6.56 7.31 9.10
C ASP A 49 8.04 7.02 8.84
N HIS A 50 8.31 5.89 8.18
CA HIS A 50 9.67 5.47 7.82
C HIS A 50 10.18 6.11 6.53
N PHE A 51 9.29 6.46 5.60
CA PHE A 51 9.64 7.07 4.31
C PHE A 51 9.07 8.48 4.20
N ARG A 52 9.57 9.38 5.06
CA ARG A 52 9.09 10.77 5.22
C ARG A 52 9.14 11.60 3.92
N PHE A 53 10.08 11.32 3.03
CA PHE A 53 10.26 12.09 1.80
C PHE A 53 9.36 11.57 0.68
N ALA A 54 8.47 12.45 0.20
CA ALA A 54 7.67 12.25 -1.01
C ALA A 54 8.30 13.00 -2.19
N ARG A 55 8.19 12.44 -3.41
CA ARG A 55 8.73 13.03 -4.63
C ARG A 55 7.85 14.19 -5.11
N GLY A 56 8.15 15.42 -4.67
CA GLY A 56 7.57 16.66 -5.19
C GLY A 56 6.04 16.70 -5.21
N ALA A 57 5.47 17.41 -6.20
CA ALA A 57 4.03 17.73 -6.36
C ALA A 57 3.07 16.53 -6.46
N THR A 58 3.56 15.28 -6.45
CA THR A 58 2.72 14.07 -6.58
C THR A 58 2.51 13.32 -5.27
N GLU A 59 3.15 13.76 -4.18
CA GLU A 59 3.16 13.09 -2.85
C GLU A 59 3.59 11.60 -2.89
N GLN A 60 4.18 11.14 -4.01
CA GLN A 60 4.55 9.75 -4.18
C GLN A 60 5.79 9.40 -3.37
N ARG A 61 5.68 8.41 -2.48
CA ARG A 61 6.78 7.92 -1.64
C ARG A 61 7.58 6.84 -2.37
N VAL A 62 8.88 6.74 -2.07
CA VAL A 62 9.83 5.88 -2.80
C VAL A 62 9.35 4.42 -2.92
N TYR A 63 8.77 3.88 -1.85
CA TYR A 63 8.24 2.51 -1.84
C TYR A 63 7.04 2.32 -2.77
N ALA A 64 6.21 3.35 -2.97
CA ALA A 64 5.02 3.28 -3.85
C ALA A 64 5.39 3.20 -5.34
N THR A 65 6.64 3.50 -5.68
CA THR A 65 7.19 3.38 -7.05
C THR A 65 8.25 2.28 -7.18
N SER A 66 8.53 1.55 -6.11
CA SER A 66 9.55 0.51 -6.10
C SER A 66 9.19 -0.61 -7.08
N ARG A 67 10.09 -0.89 -8.04
CA ARG A 67 9.91 -1.99 -9.00
C ARG A 67 9.86 -3.34 -8.29
N PHE A 68 10.67 -3.56 -7.25
CA PHE A 68 10.69 -4.82 -6.52
C PHE A 68 9.39 -5.10 -5.73
N LEU A 69 8.70 -4.04 -5.26
CA LEU A 69 7.38 -4.18 -4.62
C LEU A 69 6.23 -4.34 -5.63
N LEU A 70 6.39 -3.79 -6.85
CA LEU A 70 5.30 -3.74 -7.83
C LEU A 70 5.33 -4.85 -8.88
N LEU A 71 6.50 -5.37 -9.20
CA LEU A 71 6.74 -6.39 -10.23
C LEU A 71 6.99 -7.76 -9.60
N PRO A 72 6.57 -8.86 -10.24
CA PRO A 72 6.89 -10.22 -9.76
C PRO A 72 8.39 -10.54 -9.86
N GLY A 73 8.85 -11.56 -9.14
CA GLY A 73 10.23 -12.08 -9.24
C GLY A 73 11.28 -11.40 -8.36
N HIS A 74 10.85 -10.72 -7.29
CA HIS A 74 11.72 -9.97 -6.38
C HIS A 74 11.51 -10.39 -4.93
N ASP A 75 11.40 -11.70 -4.69
CA ASP A 75 11.02 -12.21 -3.37
C ASP A 75 12.13 -12.03 -2.34
N ASP A 76 13.41 -12.03 -2.76
CA ASP A 76 14.55 -11.78 -1.87
C ASP A 76 14.62 -10.31 -1.45
N GLU A 77 14.42 -9.36 -2.36
CA GLU A 77 14.37 -7.93 -1.99
C GLU A 77 13.17 -7.61 -1.09
N ARG A 78 12.04 -8.28 -1.31
CA ARG A 78 10.86 -8.17 -0.44
C ARG A 78 11.13 -8.76 0.94
N ARG A 79 11.84 -9.88 1.02
CA ARG A 79 12.27 -10.49 2.29
C ARG A 79 13.18 -9.53 3.05
N ALA A 80 14.23 -9.01 2.41
CA ALA A 80 15.14 -8.05 3.03
C ALA A 80 14.41 -6.77 3.50
N PHE A 81 13.44 -6.30 2.71
CA PHE A 81 12.61 -5.17 3.12
C PHE A 81 11.71 -5.50 4.32
N ALA A 82 11.11 -6.69 4.35
CA ALA A 82 10.30 -7.16 5.47
C ALA A 82 11.12 -7.34 6.75
N GLU A 83 12.33 -7.90 6.67
CA GLU A 83 13.28 -8.00 7.78
C GLU A 83 13.64 -6.63 8.34
N TRP A 84 13.91 -5.66 7.46
CA TRP A 84 14.20 -4.29 7.87
C TRP A 84 13.01 -3.65 8.62
N LEU A 85 11.76 -3.92 8.19
CA LEU A 85 10.55 -3.47 8.87
C LEU A 85 10.40 -4.15 10.23
N ALA A 86 10.62 -5.47 10.32
CA ALA A 86 10.53 -6.21 11.58
C ALA A 86 11.53 -5.66 12.61
N ALA A 87 12.79 -5.44 12.20
CA ALA A 87 13.82 -4.85 13.06
C ALA A 87 13.50 -3.41 13.50
N ARG A 88 12.69 -2.66 12.73
CA ARG A 88 12.19 -1.33 13.13
C ARG A 88 11.10 -1.44 14.19
N MET A 89 10.16 -2.35 13.99
CA MET A 89 9.07 -2.63 14.92
C MET A 89 9.61 -3.11 16.27
N GLU A 90 10.62 -3.98 16.26
CA GLU A 90 11.33 -4.42 17.47
C GLU A 90 11.98 -3.25 18.22
N ARG A 91 12.70 -2.35 17.53
CA ARG A 91 13.27 -1.13 18.14
C ARG A 91 12.23 -0.17 18.69
N ALA A 92 11.00 -0.23 18.19
CA ALA A 92 9.87 0.54 18.70
C ALA A 92 9.15 -0.16 19.87
N GLY A 93 9.65 -1.31 20.34
CA GLY A 93 9.05 -2.08 21.42
C GLY A 93 7.83 -2.93 21.00
N GLN A 94 7.63 -3.13 19.70
CA GLN A 94 6.52 -3.90 19.14
C GLN A 94 7.05 -5.03 18.25
N PRO A 95 7.67 -6.09 18.80
CA PRO A 95 8.22 -7.16 17.99
C PRO A 95 7.12 -7.89 17.20
N VAL A 96 7.42 -8.20 15.94
CA VAL A 96 6.55 -8.94 15.03
C VAL A 96 7.23 -10.23 14.59
N GLU A 97 6.45 -11.29 14.44
CA GLU A 97 6.93 -12.61 14.02
C GLU A 97 6.89 -12.79 12.51
N GLU A 98 5.99 -12.08 11.84
CA GLU A 98 5.79 -12.15 10.39
C GLU A 98 5.46 -10.76 9.89
N VAL A 99 5.96 -10.42 8.70
CA VAL A 99 5.57 -9.23 7.96
C VAL A 99 4.90 -9.65 6.66
N VAL A 100 3.68 -9.15 6.44
CA VAL A 100 2.90 -9.37 5.23
C VAL A 100 2.91 -8.07 4.41
N LEU A 101 3.38 -8.17 3.17
CA LEU A 101 3.38 -7.05 2.23
C LEU A 101 2.15 -7.13 1.34
N ILE A 102 1.40 -6.05 1.24
CA ILE A 102 0.14 -6.00 0.49
C ILE A 102 0.17 -4.84 -0.49
N ARG A 103 -0.12 -5.12 -1.76
CA ARG A 103 -0.42 -4.09 -2.74
C ARG A 103 -1.91 -3.80 -2.73
N ARG A 104 -2.26 -2.55 -2.43
CA ARG A 104 -3.62 -2.03 -2.47
C ARG A 104 -3.79 -1.12 -3.68
N ASN A 105 -4.73 -1.46 -4.55
CA ASN A 105 -5.13 -0.63 -5.68
C ASN A 105 -6.51 -0.06 -5.36
N ARG A 106 -6.64 1.27 -5.32
CA ARG A 106 -7.92 1.97 -5.13
C ARG A 106 -8.30 2.68 -6.42
N ARG A 107 -9.46 2.36 -6.98
CA ARG A 107 -10.04 3.14 -8.08
C ARG A 107 -10.51 4.50 -7.56
N ILE A 108 -10.11 5.56 -8.24
CA ILE A 108 -10.46 6.94 -7.88
C ILE A 108 -11.93 7.24 -8.23
N VAL A 109 -12.44 6.64 -9.30
CA VAL A 109 -13.78 6.93 -9.85
C VAL A 109 -14.91 6.36 -8.99
N ASP A 110 -14.76 5.14 -8.50
CA ASP A 110 -15.80 4.38 -7.79
C ASP A 110 -15.38 3.98 -6.36
N GLY A 111 -14.16 4.33 -5.93
CA GLY A 111 -13.63 4.01 -4.62
C GLY A 111 -13.28 2.54 -4.39
N ARG A 112 -13.50 1.64 -5.37
CA ARG A 112 -13.29 0.20 -5.19
C ARG A 112 -11.84 -0.11 -4.87
N VAL A 113 -11.64 -0.98 -3.88
CA VAL A 113 -10.33 -1.40 -3.42
C VAL A 113 -10.08 -2.85 -3.82
N ARG A 114 -8.93 -3.11 -4.44
CA ARG A 114 -8.41 -4.46 -4.67
C ARG A 114 -7.09 -4.60 -3.93
N GLN A 115 -7.00 -5.60 -3.07
CA GLN A 115 -5.75 -5.96 -2.39
C GLN A 115 -5.17 -7.22 -3.01
N ARG A 116 -3.84 -7.28 -3.05
CA ARG A 116 -3.09 -8.46 -3.45
C ARG A 116 -1.92 -8.61 -2.49
N GLU A 117 -1.81 -9.78 -1.88
CA GLU A 117 -0.64 -10.15 -1.10
C GLU A 117 0.58 -10.30 -2.02
N LEU A 118 1.68 -9.67 -1.64
CA LEU A 118 2.96 -9.74 -2.33
C LEU A 118 3.86 -10.82 -1.73
N GLY A 119 3.63 -11.17 -0.47
CA GLY A 119 4.31 -12.24 0.23
C GLY A 119 4.14 -12.12 1.75
N ARG A 120 4.44 -13.22 2.44
CA ARG A 120 4.58 -13.28 3.90
C ARG A 120 6.00 -13.68 4.23
N PHE A 121 6.60 -12.94 5.14
CA PHE A 121 8.00 -13.07 5.45
C PHE A 121 8.14 -13.27 6.96
N PRO A 122 8.47 -14.49 7.42
CA PRO A 122 8.74 -14.73 8.83
C PRO A 122 9.99 -13.96 9.24
N THR A 123 9.96 -13.37 10.43
CA THR A 123 11.11 -12.67 11.00
C THR A 123 12.08 -13.71 11.56
N PRO A 124 13.37 -13.69 11.15
CA PRO A 124 14.34 -14.66 11.62
C PRO A 124 14.48 -14.61 13.15
N ALA A 125 14.52 -15.79 13.77
CA ALA A 125 14.57 -15.93 15.23
C ALA A 125 15.83 -15.29 15.86
N GLU A 126 16.90 -15.11 15.09
CA GLU A 126 18.16 -14.52 15.53
C GLU A 126 18.05 -13.04 15.92
N SER A 127 16.97 -12.34 15.52
CA SER A 127 16.77 -10.94 15.91
C SER A 127 16.22 -10.77 17.33
N ARG A 128 15.65 -11.83 17.94
CA ARG A 128 14.99 -11.73 19.24
C ARG A 128 15.99 -11.91 20.39
N PRO A 129 16.16 -10.93 21.31
CA PRO A 129 16.92 -11.17 22.53
C PRO A 129 16.19 -12.22 23.38
N ARG A 130 16.97 -13.16 23.92
CA ARG A 130 16.51 -14.20 24.86
C ARG A 130 16.16 -13.60 26.22
#